data_AF-A0A2C6AE45-F1
#
_entry.id   AF-A0A2C6AE45-F1
#
_cell.length_a   1.000
_cell.length_b   1.000
_cell.length_c   1.000
_cell.angle_alpha   90.00
_cell.angle_beta   90.00
_cell.angle_gamma   90.00
#
_symmetry.space_group_name_H-M   'P 1'
#
loop_
_entity.id
_entity.type
_entity.pdbx_description
1 polymer ?
#
loop_
_entity_poly.entity_id
_entity_poly.type
_entity_poly.pdbx_seq_one_letter_code
_entity_poly.pdbx_strand_id
1 'polypeptide(L)'
;MQALHLLFLALISRLDLAGALPGTNEPRQATNGPRPGTIIWVCTGNQDPKLDIPEVCTNMCYGAYCRGYGTSLTWDKYAGNSKGTRAKNAGCGDNNHCATDPPVKGQKFQCDEYPFGSTKDADRTDKKPVNRCVPASQNSRQGAKLQQLFNSQGSWKNGLGLNGKPPAQFQQTFSNAGKLRYCGGPSVDCTNDGLQYDRDGKIPGGKKKREVPAPQKTYRLAGGEHITVPEDFEIGHPVLLPRVHNSTLFVEQSENHQEDENAGLEQYDYMTHNLYYDEDHVVEFMGLSI
;
A
#
# COMPACT_ATOMS: atom_id res chain seq x y z
N MET A 1 -43.50 68.17 26.55
CA MET A 1 -42.97 67.94 25.19
C MET A 1 -41.76 67.03 25.32
N GLN A 2 -41.75 65.97 24.52
CA GLN A 2 -40.86 64.81 24.60
C GLN A 2 -39.43 65.13 24.14
N ALA A 3 -38.43 64.57 24.82
CA ALA A 3 -37.13 64.15 24.26
C ALA A 3 -36.51 63.13 25.24
N LEU A 4 -36.56 61.81 24.96
CA LEU A 4 -35.56 61.02 24.20
C LEU A 4 -34.28 60.78 25.05
N HIS A 5 -34.15 59.65 25.78
CA HIS A 5 -33.56 58.35 25.34
C HIS A 5 -32.17 58.55 24.68
N LEU A 6 -31.05 57.97 25.12
CA LEU A 6 -30.77 56.59 25.54
C LEU A 6 -29.43 56.52 26.30
N LEU A 7 -29.36 55.68 27.34
CA LEU A 7 -28.12 55.18 27.95
C LEU A 7 -27.40 54.23 26.98
N PHE A 8 -26.07 54.30 26.88
CA PHE A 8 -25.25 53.16 26.49
C PHE A 8 -24.12 52.97 27.49
N LEU A 9 -24.24 51.90 28.29
CA LEU A 9 -23.16 51.35 29.11
C LEU A 9 -22.11 50.72 28.20
N ALA A 10 -20.84 51.07 28.44
CA ALA A 10 -19.69 50.36 27.89
C ALA A 10 -19.60 48.97 28.54
N LEU A 11 -19.93 47.92 27.78
CA LEU A 11 -19.66 46.54 28.18
C LEU A 11 -18.20 46.18 27.86
N ILE A 12 -17.49 45.78 28.92
CA ILE A 12 -16.17 45.15 28.88
C ILE A 12 -16.37 43.72 28.38
N SER A 13 -15.96 43.43 27.14
CA SER A 13 -15.75 42.06 26.67
C SER A 13 -14.24 41.77 26.66
N ARG A 14 -13.82 40.92 27.60
CA ARG A 14 -12.52 40.25 27.58
C ARG A 14 -12.49 39.34 26.35
N LEU A 15 -11.68 39.67 25.35
CA LEU A 15 -11.21 38.66 24.41
C LEU A 15 -9.97 38.03 25.03
N ASP A 16 -10.12 36.77 25.43
CA ASP A 16 -8.99 35.88 25.68
C ASP A 16 -8.22 35.75 24.36
N LEU A 17 -7.04 36.36 24.32
CA LEU A 17 -6.04 36.05 23.30
C LEU A 17 -5.66 34.58 23.50
N ALA A 18 -6.19 33.71 22.64
CA ALA A 18 -5.63 32.39 22.44
C ALA A 18 -4.18 32.57 21.95
N GLY A 19 -3.24 32.55 22.88
CA GLY A 19 -1.83 32.49 22.57
C GLY A 19 -1.58 31.25 21.74
N ALA A 20 -1.19 31.45 20.48
CA ALA A 20 -0.64 30.39 19.65
C ALA A 20 0.58 29.83 20.39
N LEU A 21 0.45 28.62 20.93
CA LEU A 21 1.59 27.88 21.47
C LEU A 21 2.60 27.71 20.33
N PRO A 22 3.86 28.12 20.51
CA PRO A 22 4.90 27.85 19.52
C PRO A 22 5.00 26.33 19.35
N GLY A 23 4.77 25.85 18.13
CA GLY A 23 4.91 24.45 17.77
C GLY A 23 6.33 24.00 18.07
N THR A 24 6.49 23.18 19.10
CA THR A 24 7.76 22.54 19.41
C THR A 24 8.07 21.54 18.31
N ASN A 25 9.22 21.71 17.64
CA ASN A 25 9.81 20.73 16.73
C ASN A 25 10.37 19.51 17.49
N GLU A 26 9.70 19.07 18.56
CA GLU A 26 10.08 17.83 19.23
C GLU A 26 9.39 16.66 18.53
N PRO A 27 10.14 15.60 18.16
CA PRO A 27 9.54 14.42 17.57
C PRO A 27 8.52 13.84 18.57
N ARG A 28 7.25 13.79 18.16
CA ARG A 28 6.22 13.04 18.90
C ARG A 28 6.71 11.61 19.07
N GLN A 29 6.79 11.18 20.32
CA GLN A 29 7.00 9.78 20.67
C GLN A 29 5.79 8.97 20.17
N ALA A 30 6.05 7.97 19.32
CA ALA A 30 4.99 7.21 18.66
C ALA A 30 3.98 6.64 19.66
N THR A 31 2.72 7.07 19.57
CA THR A 31 1.64 6.46 20.35
C THR A 31 1.21 5.18 19.64
N ASN A 32 1.88 4.06 19.95
CA ASN A 32 1.46 2.70 19.61
C ASN A 32 0.65 2.59 18.30
N GLY A 33 1.33 2.73 17.15
CA GLY A 33 0.74 2.45 15.84
C GLY A 33 0.09 1.06 15.78
N PRO A 34 -0.80 0.79 14.80
CA PRO A 34 -1.47 -0.50 14.70
C PRO A 34 -0.42 -1.63 14.74
N ARG A 35 -0.68 -2.67 15.54
CA ARG A 35 0.02 -3.95 15.40
C ARG A 35 -0.77 -4.78 14.39
N PRO A 36 -0.15 -5.30 13.32
CA PRO A 36 1.29 -5.26 13.02
C PRO A 36 1.77 -3.92 12.46
N GLY A 37 3.09 -3.66 12.54
CA GLY A 37 3.73 -2.47 11.99
C GLY A 37 3.48 -2.28 10.48
N THR A 38 3.79 -1.08 9.97
CA THR A 38 3.51 -0.75 8.56
C THR A 38 4.43 -1.53 7.63
N ILE A 39 3.84 -2.27 6.70
CA ILE A 39 4.60 -3.03 5.71
C ILE A 39 5.17 -2.09 4.68
N ILE A 40 6.46 -2.26 4.40
CA ILE A 40 7.16 -1.49 3.39
C ILE A 40 7.26 -2.32 2.11
N TRP A 41 6.53 -1.93 1.07
CA TRP A 41 6.74 -2.46 -0.27
C TRP A 41 7.94 -1.74 -0.90
N VAL A 42 9.09 -2.41 -0.95
CA VAL A 42 10.26 -1.90 -1.69
C VAL A 42 10.00 -2.07 -3.18
N CYS A 43 9.54 -0.99 -3.82
CA CYS A 43 9.09 -1.02 -5.20
C CYS A 43 10.23 -1.09 -6.20
N THR A 44 11.30 -0.36 -5.91
CA THR A 44 12.55 -0.33 -6.66
C THR A 44 13.75 -0.22 -5.73
N GLY A 45 14.95 -0.44 -6.26
CA GLY A 45 16.19 -0.19 -5.52
C GLY A 45 16.50 -1.27 -4.49
N ASN A 46 15.97 -2.48 -4.66
CA ASN A 46 16.50 -3.63 -3.96
C ASN A 46 17.96 -3.87 -4.36
N GLN A 47 18.77 -4.45 -3.47
CA GLN A 47 20.16 -4.78 -3.77
C GLN A 47 20.29 -5.69 -5.00
N ASP A 48 19.36 -6.62 -5.17
CA ASP A 48 19.14 -7.34 -6.41
C ASP A 48 17.94 -6.71 -7.15
N PRO A 49 18.18 -5.99 -8.27
CA PRO A 49 17.11 -5.37 -9.05
C PRO A 49 16.07 -6.36 -9.57
N LYS A 50 16.40 -7.66 -9.67
CA LYS A 50 15.41 -8.66 -10.06
C LYS A 50 14.31 -8.82 -9.02
N LEU A 51 14.52 -8.40 -7.77
CA LEU A 51 13.50 -8.42 -6.71
C LEU A 51 12.53 -7.24 -6.77
N ASP A 52 12.80 -6.24 -7.62
CA ASP A 52 11.94 -5.09 -7.80
C ASP A 52 10.55 -5.50 -8.32
N ILE A 53 9.53 -4.75 -7.90
CA ILE A 53 8.11 -4.97 -8.24
C ILE A 53 7.41 -3.67 -8.71
N PRO A 54 8.00 -2.89 -9.63
CA PRO A 54 7.51 -1.56 -9.96
C PRO A 54 6.11 -1.55 -10.59
N GLU A 55 5.75 -2.57 -11.37
CA GLU A 55 4.45 -2.65 -12.05
C GLU A 55 3.33 -2.95 -11.05
N VAL A 56 3.62 -3.85 -10.10
CA VAL A 56 2.74 -4.13 -8.97
C VAL A 56 2.56 -2.89 -8.11
N CYS A 57 3.66 -2.21 -7.71
CA CYS A 57 3.55 -0.96 -6.95
C CYS A 57 2.77 0.12 -7.68
N THR A 58 2.94 0.25 -9.00
CA THR A 58 2.17 1.20 -9.81
C THR A 58 0.66 0.92 -9.71
N ASN A 59 0.25 -0.35 -9.79
CA ASN A 59 -1.16 -0.74 -9.61
C ASN A 59 -1.65 -0.47 -8.18
N MET A 60 -0.86 -0.85 -7.16
CA MET A 60 -1.19 -0.61 -5.76
C MET A 60 -1.37 0.88 -5.46
N CYS A 61 -0.48 1.75 -5.95
CA CYS A 61 -0.59 3.20 -5.78
C CYS A 61 -1.80 3.78 -6.51
N TYR A 62 -2.11 3.30 -7.72
CA TYR A 62 -3.32 3.72 -8.41
C TYR A 62 -4.57 3.33 -7.61
N GLY A 63 -4.63 2.10 -7.11
CA GLY A 63 -5.72 1.63 -6.26
C GLY A 63 -5.85 2.42 -4.96
N ALA A 64 -4.75 2.58 -4.24
CA ALA A 64 -4.68 3.26 -2.95
C ALA A 64 -5.07 4.74 -3.08
N TYR A 65 -4.37 5.49 -3.93
CA TYR A 65 -4.47 6.95 -4.00
C TYR A 65 -5.47 7.42 -5.07
N CYS A 66 -5.39 6.88 -6.29
CA CYS A 66 -6.24 7.33 -7.40
C CYS A 66 -7.65 6.74 -7.38
N ARG A 67 -7.84 5.50 -6.89
CA ARG A 67 -9.17 4.90 -6.64
C ARG A 67 -9.62 5.10 -5.19
N GLY A 68 -8.73 5.59 -4.33
CA GLY A 68 -9.04 6.05 -2.98
C GLY A 68 -9.40 4.91 -2.04
N TYR A 69 -8.89 3.70 -2.30
CA TYR A 69 -9.01 2.60 -1.35
C TYR A 69 -8.18 2.82 -0.10
N GLY A 70 -7.16 3.69 -0.18
CA GLY A 70 -6.21 3.92 0.90
C GLY A 70 -5.19 2.80 1.03
N THR A 71 -4.32 2.91 2.02
CA THR A 71 -3.23 1.96 2.33
C THR A 71 -3.52 1.12 3.58
N SER A 72 -4.76 1.19 4.08
CA SER A 72 -5.25 0.35 5.16
C SER A 72 -6.22 -0.67 4.60
N LEU A 73 -5.88 -1.95 4.68
CA LEU A 73 -6.73 -3.03 4.20
C LEU A 73 -7.03 -4.02 5.32
N THR A 74 -8.13 -4.75 5.20
CA THR A 74 -8.50 -5.83 6.12
C THR A 74 -8.42 -7.18 5.41
N TRP A 75 -7.41 -7.98 5.75
CA TRP A 75 -7.36 -9.38 5.37
C TRP A 75 -8.47 -10.15 6.06
N ASP A 76 -9.31 -10.83 5.29
CA ASP A 76 -10.46 -11.59 5.79
C ASP A 76 -10.53 -13.02 5.25
N LYS A 77 -9.51 -13.44 4.50
CA LYS A 77 -9.40 -14.78 3.90
C LYS A 77 -10.66 -15.18 3.14
N TYR A 78 -11.17 -14.29 2.29
CA TYR A 78 -12.34 -14.56 1.43
C TYR A 78 -13.64 -14.80 2.21
N ALA A 79 -13.78 -14.19 3.40
CA ALA A 79 -15.04 -14.20 4.13
C ALA A 79 -16.13 -13.45 3.34
N GLY A 80 -17.32 -14.03 3.22
CA GLY A 80 -18.45 -13.40 2.54
C GLY A 80 -18.49 -13.59 1.02
N ASN A 81 -17.35 -13.45 0.32
CA ASN A 81 -17.25 -13.69 -1.13
C ASN A 81 -16.05 -14.57 -1.48
N SER A 82 -16.26 -15.49 -2.43
CA SER A 82 -15.20 -16.39 -2.88
C SER A 82 -14.07 -15.67 -3.61
N LYS A 83 -12.89 -16.30 -3.68
CA LYS A 83 -11.74 -15.85 -4.49
C LYS A 83 -12.15 -15.51 -5.92
N GLY A 84 -12.86 -16.43 -6.59
CA GLY A 84 -13.31 -16.24 -7.96
C GLY A 84 -14.27 -15.05 -8.12
N THR A 85 -15.17 -14.83 -7.16
CA THR A 85 -16.06 -13.66 -7.19
C THR A 85 -15.27 -12.36 -7.08
N ARG A 86 -14.30 -12.27 -6.17
CA ARG A 86 -13.47 -11.07 -6.00
C ARG A 86 -12.58 -10.81 -7.22
N ALA A 87 -11.99 -11.87 -7.79
CA ALA A 87 -11.22 -11.76 -9.02
C ALA A 87 -12.08 -11.27 -10.20
N LYS A 88 -13.29 -11.82 -10.35
CA LYS A 88 -14.27 -11.34 -11.35
C LYS A 88 -14.65 -9.88 -11.13
N ASN A 89 -14.81 -9.45 -9.88
CA ASN A 89 -15.13 -8.07 -9.53
C ASN A 89 -13.98 -7.09 -9.81
N ALA A 90 -12.74 -7.55 -9.73
CA ALA A 90 -11.57 -6.78 -10.13
C ALA A 90 -11.36 -6.76 -11.64
N GLY A 91 -11.87 -7.74 -12.38
CA GLY A 91 -11.65 -7.90 -13.83
C GLY A 91 -10.61 -8.96 -14.20
N CYS A 92 -10.19 -9.78 -13.24
CA CYS A 92 -9.20 -10.85 -13.39
C CYS A 92 -9.79 -12.27 -13.51
N GLY A 93 -11.12 -12.40 -13.59
CA GLY A 93 -11.79 -13.69 -13.80
C GLY A 93 -11.86 -14.12 -15.27
N ASP A 94 -12.99 -14.69 -15.69
CA ASP A 94 -13.16 -15.36 -17.00
C ASP A 94 -12.79 -14.49 -18.24
N ASN A 95 -12.80 -13.16 -18.12
CA ASN A 95 -12.40 -12.22 -19.18
C ASN A 95 -11.09 -11.49 -18.86
N ASN A 96 -10.14 -12.18 -18.21
CA ASN A 96 -8.85 -11.62 -17.83
C ASN A 96 -8.08 -11.14 -19.08
N HIS A 97 -8.02 -9.82 -19.25
CA HIS A 97 -7.34 -9.20 -20.38
C HIS A 97 -5.83 -9.43 -20.37
N CYS A 98 -5.23 -9.74 -19.22
CA CYS A 98 -3.80 -10.06 -19.13
C CYS A 98 -3.44 -11.41 -19.75
N ALA A 99 -4.40 -12.33 -19.85
CA ALA A 99 -4.23 -13.60 -20.53
C ALA A 99 -4.45 -13.47 -22.06
N THR A 100 -5.31 -12.56 -22.49
CA THR A 100 -5.76 -12.46 -23.90
C THR A 100 -5.05 -11.35 -24.69
N ASP A 101 -4.72 -10.23 -24.05
CA ASP A 101 -4.05 -9.07 -24.65
C ASP A 101 -3.02 -8.45 -23.69
N PRO A 102 -1.91 -9.17 -23.40
CA PRO A 102 -0.88 -8.66 -22.50
C PRO A 102 -0.14 -7.47 -23.11
N PRO A 103 0.40 -6.54 -22.28
CA PRO A 103 1.11 -5.35 -22.76
C PRO A 103 2.30 -5.66 -23.68
N VAL A 104 2.95 -6.81 -23.46
CA VAL A 104 4.05 -7.28 -24.32
C VAL A 104 3.82 -8.76 -24.68
N LYS A 105 3.70 -9.03 -25.98
CA LYS A 105 3.53 -10.39 -26.50
C LYS A 105 4.75 -11.26 -26.19
N GLY A 106 4.49 -12.51 -25.80
CA GLY A 106 5.54 -13.50 -25.51
C GLY A 106 6.15 -13.42 -24.10
N GLN A 107 5.71 -12.48 -23.27
CA GLN A 107 6.07 -12.43 -21.85
C GLN A 107 4.91 -12.94 -20.99
N LYS A 108 5.25 -13.51 -19.82
CA LYS A 108 4.26 -13.98 -18.85
C LYS A 108 3.76 -12.80 -18.02
N PHE A 109 2.49 -12.44 -18.22
CA PHE A 109 1.80 -11.44 -17.40
C PHE A 109 0.71 -12.11 -16.57
N GLN A 110 0.42 -11.51 -15.42
CA GLN A 110 -0.68 -11.88 -14.54
C GLN A 110 -1.51 -10.64 -14.21
N CYS A 111 -2.76 -10.89 -13.83
CA CYS A 111 -3.68 -9.85 -13.41
C CYS A 111 -3.47 -9.57 -11.92
N ASP A 112 -2.83 -8.44 -11.61
CA ASP A 112 -2.65 -7.98 -10.23
C ASP A 112 -3.85 -7.11 -9.83
N GLU A 113 -4.32 -7.28 -8.60
CA GLU A 113 -5.55 -6.68 -8.08
C GLU A 113 -5.27 -5.73 -6.92
N TYR A 114 -5.94 -4.58 -6.92
CA TYR A 114 -6.03 -3.72 -5.74
C TYR A 114 -7.45 -3.22 -5.46
N PRO A 115 -7.99 -3.38 -4.24
CA PRO A 115 -7.43 -4.13 -3.11
C PRO A 115 -7.18 -5.60 -3.43
N PHE A 116 -6.31 -6.25 -2.65
CA PHE A 116 -6.00 -7.66 -2.84
C PHE A 116 -7.26 -8.51 -2.68
N GLY A 117 -7.47 -9.51 -3.55
CA GLY A 117 -8.65 -10.38 -3.48
C GLY A 117 -8.84 -11.09 -2.13
N SER A 118 -7.78 -11.28 -1.35
CA SER A 118 -7.85 -11.84 0.00
C SER A 118 -8.37 -10.86 1.08
N THR A 119 -8.70 -9.62 0.72
CA THR A 119 -9.17 -8.57 1.63
C THR A 119 -10.65 -8.27 1.43
N LYS A 120 -11.34 -7.90 2.52
CA LYS A 120 -12.76 -7.51 2.45
C LYS A 120 -12.98 -6.23 1.63
N ASP A 121 -11.93 -5.41 1.48
CA ASP A 121 -11.96 -4.16 0.74
C ASP A 121 -12.23 -4.37 -0.75
N ALA A 122 -11.93 -5.57 -1.28
CA ALA A 122 -12.29 -5.99 -2.63
C ALA A 122 -13.81 -6.11 -2.86
N ASP A 123 -14.61 -6.23 -1.78
CA ASP A 123 -16.07 -6.37 -1.85
C ASP A 123 -16.81 -5.02 -1.82
N ARG A 124 -16.08 -3.90 -1.78
CA ARG A 124 -16.69 -2.56 -1.79
C ARG A 124 -17.56 -2.35 -3.02
N THR A 125 -18.73 -1.75 -2.82
CA THR A 125 -19.70 -1.45 -3.89
C THR A 125 -19.64 0.00 -4.35
N ASP A 126 -19.11 0.91 -3.53
CA ASP A 126 -18.99 2.34 -3.84
C ASP A 126 -17.86 2.64 -4.84
N LYS A 127 -16.99 1.67 -5.10
CA LYS A 127 -15.87 1.73 -6.06
C LYS A 127 -15.50 0.32 -6.49
N LYS A 128 -15.05 0.18 -7.74
CA LYS A 128 -14.61 -1.11 -8.30
C LYS A 128 -13.11 -1.32 -8.05
N PRO A 129 -12.67 -2.53 -7.65
CA PRO A 129 -11.24 -2.84 -7.55
C PRO A 129 -10.57 -2.59 -8.91
N VAL A 130 -9.30 -2.18 -8.88
CA VAL A 130 -8.49 -1.99 -10.08
C VAL A 130 -7.66 -3.22 -10.33
N ASN A 131 -7.39 -3.49 -11.60
CA ASN A 131 -6.38 -4.43 -12.00
C ASN A 131 -5.39 -3.84 -13.03
N ARG A 132 -4.20 -4.43 -13.09
CA ARG A 132 -3.15 -4.14 -14.07
C ARG A 132 -2.47 -5.46 -14.46
N CYS A 133 -2.12 -5.60 -15.73
CA CYS A 133 -1.23 -6.67 -16.16
C CYS A 133 0.20 -6.37 -15.71
N VAL A 134 0.73 -7.21 -14.84
CA VAL A 134 2.10 -7.10 -14.32
C VAL A 134 2.90 -8.35 -14.69
N PRO A 135 4.24 -8.29 -14.76
CA PRO A 135 5.04 -9.49 -14.97
C PRO A 135 4.75 -10.54 -13.90
N ALA A 136 4.54 -11.79 -14.32
CA ALA A 136 4.13 -12.90 -13.43
C ALA A 136 5.08 -13.09 -12.23
N SER A 137 6.38 -12.85 -12.44
CA SER A 137 7.37 -12.92 -11.38
C SER A 137 7.20 -11.82 -10.33
N GLN A 138 6.82 -10.59 -10.72
CA GLN A 138 6.55 -9.52 -9.75
C GLN A 138 5.30 -9.83 -8.92
N ASN A 139 4.24 -10.32 -9.57
CA ASN A 139 3.00 -10.71 -8.90
C ASN A 139 3.23 -11.87 -7.92
N SER A 140 4.01 -12.87 -8.32
CA SER A 140 4.36 -14.01 -7.45
C SER A 140 5.13 -13.56 -6.21
N ARG A 141 6.04 -12.58 -6.34
CA ARG A 141 6.76 -12.01 -5.18
C ARG A 141 5.84 -11.25 -4.25
N GLN A 142 4.88 -10.51 -4.78
CA GLN A 142 3.87 -9.82 -3.97
C GLN A 142 2.99 -10.83 -3.23
N GLY A 143 2.50 -11.87 -3.93
CA GLY A 143 1.72 -12.96 -3.35
C GLY A 143 2.45 -13.70 -2.22
N ALA A 144 3.72 -14.05 -2.42
CA ALA A 144 4.55 -14.69 -1.38
C ALA A 144 4.74 -13.78 -0.15
N LYS A 145 4.93 -12.47 -0.36
CA LYS A 145 5.02 -11.47 0.72
C LYS A 145 3.73 -11.37 1.52
N LEU A 146 2.58 -11.31 0.84
CA LEU A 146 1.26 -11.34 1.49
C LEU A 146 1.03 -12.64 2.26
N GLN A 147 1.36 -13.80 1.67
CA GLN A 147 1.19 -15.09 2.33
C GLN A 147 1.99 -15.17 3.63
N GLN A 148 3.24 -14.70 3.61
CA GLN A 148 4.09 -14.67 4.79
C GLN A 148 3.59 -13.69 5.85
N LEU A 149 3.20 -12.47 5.46
CA LEU A 149 2.59 -11.48 6.34
C LEU A 149 1.35 -12.04 7.06
N PHE A 150 0.43 -12.63 6.30
CA PHE A 150 -0.87 -13.04 6.81
C PHE A 150 -0.77 -14.21 7.76
N ASN A 151 0.10 -15.18 7.46
CA ASN A 151 0.18 -16.41 8.24
C ASN A 151 1.31 -16.42 9.28
N SER A 152 2.26 -15.49 9.20
CA SER A 152 3.44 -15.41 10.08
C SER A 152 4.15 -16.76 10.24
N GLN A 153 4.65 -17.34 9.14
CA GLN A 153 5.17 -18.71 9.14
C GLN A 153 6.70 -18.79 9.30
N GLY A 154 7.21 -20.02 9.42
CA GLY A 154 8.66 -20.30 9.48
C GLY A 154 9.37 -19.67 10.68
N SER A 155 10.52 -19.07 10.41
CA SER A 155 11.37 -18.34 11.37
C SER A 155 10.74 -17.06 11.90
N TRP A 156 9.62 -16.62 11.31
CA TRP A 156 8.92 -15.37 11.64
C TRP A 156 7.61 -15.60 12.42
N LYS A 157 7.38 -16.83 12.89
CA LYS A 157 6.35 -17.13 13.91
C LYS A 157 6.65 -16.28 15.15
N ASN A 158 5.64 -15.57 15.71
CA ASN A 158 5.58 -14.94 17.05
C ASN A 158 4.89 -13.56 17.12
N GLY A 159 3.87 -13.28 16.29
CA GLY A 159 3.04 -12.09 16.53
C GLY A 159 3.35 -10.87 15.67
N LEU A 160 4.39 -10.92 14.83
CA LEU A 160 4.84 -9.77 14.05
C LEU A 160 3.98 -9.49 12.81
N GLY A 161 3.38 -10.53 12.22
CA GLY A 161 2.36 -10.42 11.16
C GLY A 161 0.94 -10.61 11.69
N LEU A 162 0.05 -11.15 10.85
CA LEU A 162 -1.36 -11.38 11.21
C LEU A 162 -1.63 -12.77 11.82
N ASN A 163 -0.61 -13.64 11.85
CA ASN A 163 -0.58 -14.91 12.59
C ASN A 163 -1.72 -15.88 12.24
N GLY A 164 -2.20 -15.86 11.00
CA GLY A 164 -3.25 -16.78 10.57
C GLY A 164 -4.64 -16.45 11.12
N LYS A 165 -4.86 -15.24 11.66
CA LYS A 165 -6.09 -14.86 12.38
C LYS A 165 -6.91 -13.77 11.65
N PRO A 166 -7.57 -14.08 10.53
CA PRO A 166 -8.52 -13.16 9.90
C PRO A 166 -9.84 -13.07 10.71
N PRO A 167 -10.57 -11.94 10.67
CA PRO A 167 -10.21 -10.72 9.97
C PRO A 167 -9.14 -9.93 10.73
N ALA A 168 -8.18 -9.37 10.01
CA ALA A 168 -7.13 -8.54 10.59
C ALA A 168 -6.75 -7.39 9.66
N GLN A 169 -6.60 -6.20 10.24
CA GLN A 169 -6.19 -4.99 9.53
C GLN A 169 -4.67 -4.92 9.45
N PHE A 170 -4.15 -4.40 8.35
CA PHE A 170 -2.74 -4.08 8.21
C PHE A 170 -2.57 -2.76 7.44
N GLN A 171 -1.47 -2.06 7.74
CA GLN A 171 -1.04 -0.87 7.01
C GLN A 171 0.07 -1.21 6.05
N GLN A 172 0.12 -0.51 4.92
CA GLN A 172 1.22 -0.60 3.98
C GLN A 172 1.68 0.77 3.49
N THR A 173 2.88 0.83 2.94
CA THR A 173 3.40 1.98 2.20
C THR A 173 4.33 1.48 1.09
N PHE A 174 4.68 2.38 0.17
CA PHE A 174 5.43 2.10 -1.04
C PHE A 174 6.76 2.86 -0.98
N SER A 175 7.84 2.14 -0.67
CA SER A 175 9.18 2.72 -0.60
C SER A 175 9.85 2.75 -1.97
N ASN A 176 10.70 3.76 -2.18
CA ASN A 176 11.43 4.00 -3.43
C ASN A 176 10.47 4.08 -4.64
N ALA A 177 9.30 4.66 -4.41
CA ALA A 177 8.22 4.72 -5.38
C ALA A 177 8.04 6.12 -6.00
N GLY A 178 8.83 7.12 -5.58
CA GLY A 178 8.67 8.51 -6.02
C GLY A 178 8.77 8.77 -7.52
N LYS A 179 9.38 7.86 -8.29
CA LYS A 179 9.43 7.93 -9.76
C LYS A 179 8.35 7.08 -10.45
N LEU A 180 7.63 6.25 -9.69
CA LEU A 180 6.54 5.43 -10.20
C LEU A 180 5.27 6.28 -10.29
N ARG A 181 4.48 6.05 -11.33
CA ARG A 181 3.20 6.75 -11.48
C ARG A 181 2.32 6.47 -10.27
N TYR A 182 1.54 7.47 -9.88
CA TYR A 182 0.56 7.40 -8.79
C TYR A 182 1.14 7.30 -7.37
N CYS A 183 2.43 7.00 -7.19
CA CYS A 183 3.03 6.78 -5.87
C CYS A 183 3.62 8.03 -5.21
N GLY A 184 3.94 9.09 -5.95
CA GLY A 184 4.45 10.36 -5.40
C GLY A 184 5.00 11.33 -6.46
N GLY A 185 5.16 12.61 -6.09
CA GLY A 185 5.77 13.66 -6.92
C GLY A 185 4.99 14.99 -6.98
N PRO A 186 5.61 16.10 -7.45
CA PRO A 186 5.01 17.44 -7.46
C PRO A 186 3.81 17.62 -8.42
N SER A 187 3.57 16.65 -9.31
CA SER A 187 2.39 16.61 -10.17
C SER A 187 2.00 15.16 -10.45
N VAL A 188 1.37 14.52 -9.47
CA VAL A 188 0.76 13.22 -9.71
C VAL A 188 -0.68 13.43 -10.17
N ASP A 189 -0.86 13.34 -11.48
CA ASP A 189 -2.16 13.23 -12.12
C ASP A 189 -2.62 11.76 -12.08
N CYS A 190 -3.85 11.52 -11.62
CA CYS A 190 -4.51 10.21 -11.65
C CYS A 190 -5.03 9.81 -13.05
N THR A 191 -4.60 10.50 -14.09
CA THR A 191 -4.79 10.07 -15.48
C THR A 191 -4.16 8.71 -15.69
N ASN A 192 -5.02 7.74 -15.98
CA ASN A 192 -4.65 6.38 -16.35
C ASN A 192 -3.65 6.40 -17.52
N ASP A 193 -2.52 5.74 -17.34
CA ASP A 193 -1.47 5.55 -18.34
C ASP A 193 -1.89 4.62 -19.49
N GLY A 194 -3.08 4.04 -19.35
CA GLY A 194 -3.70 3.18 -20.32
C GLY A 194 -3.70 1.71 -19.92
N LEU A 195 -3.13 1.38 -18.77
CA LEU A 195 -2.90 0.00 -18.31
C LEU A 195 -3.71 -0.34 -17.05
N GLN A 196 -4.55 0.55 -16.54
CA GLN A 196 -5.44 0.26 -15.41
C GLN A 196 -6.84 -0.08 -15.91
N TYR A 197 -7.36 -1.20 -15.41
CA TYR A 197 -8.64 -1.77 -15.78
C TYR A 197 -9.47 -2.01 -14.51
N ASP A 198 -10.78 -2.12 -14.67
CA ASP A 198 -11.63 -2.76 -13.67
C ASP A 198 -12.55 -3.76 -14.39
N ARG A 199 -13.52 -4.34 -13.67
CA ARG A 199 -14.53 -5.25 -14.24
C ARG A 199 -15.23 -4.72 -15.50
N ASP A 200 -15.32 -3.40 -15.68
CA ASP A 200 -16.00 -2.81 -16.84
C ASP A 200 -15.03 -2.56 -18.01
N GLY A 201 -13.76 -2.98 -17.87
CA GLY A 201 -12.71 -2.77 -18.85
C GLY A 201 -11.76 -1.63 -18.47
N LYS A 202 -11.17 -0.99 -19.49
CA LYS A 202 -10.16 0.06 -19.29
C LYS A 202 -10.76 1.26 -18.55
N ILE A 203 -10.15 1.64 -17.43
CA ILE A 203 -10.63 2.78 -16.65
C ILE A 203 -10.40 4.07 -17.44
N PRO A 204 -11.42 4.91 -17.69
CA PRO A 204 -11.23 6.15 -18.44
C PRO A 204 -10.25 7.10 -17.73
N GLY A 205 -9.38 7.77 -18.49
CA GLY A 205 -8.44 8.79 -18.01
C GLY A 205 -9.15 10.10 -17.61
N GLY A 206 -9.99 10.04 -16.59
CA GLY A 206 -10.65 11.22 -16.04
C GLY A 206 -9.72 12.03 -15.15
N LYS A 207 -9.69 13.36 -15.33
CA LYS A 207 -8.95 14.33 -14.50
C LYS A 207 -9.58 14.46 -13.11
N LYS A 208 -9.66 13.39 -12.33
CA LYS A 208 -9.99 13.52 -10.91
C LYS A 208 -8.72 13.96 -10.20
N LYS A 209 -8.65 15.26 -9.85
CA LYS A 209 -7.70 15.75 -8.84
C LYS A 209 -8.04 15.03 -7.54
N ARG A 210 -7.36 13.92 -7.27
CA ARG A 210 -7.34 13.32 -5.94
C ARG A 210 -6.02 13.74 -5.30
N GLU A 211 -6.09 14.03 -4.01
CA GLU A 211 -4.89 14.31 -3.21
C GLU A 211 -4.06 13.03 -3.20
N VAL A 212 -3.07 12.98 -4.08
CA VAL A 212 -1.99 12.01 -4.00
C VAL A 212 -1.06 12.46 -2.87
N PRO A 213 -0.42 11.54 -2.15
CA PRO A 213 0.48 11.90 -1.07
C PRO A 213 1.55 12.93 -1.44
N ALA A 214 1.98 13.63 -0.40
CA ALA A 214 3.02 14.65 -0.35
C ALA A 214 4.33 14.24 -1.06
N PRO A 215 5.28 15.17 -1.27
CA PRO A 215 6.63 14.80 -1.69
C PRO A 215 7.15 13.67 -0.80
N GLN A 216 7.83 12.71 -1.42
CA GLN A 216 8.36 11.56 -0.70
C GLN A 216 9.28 12.01 0.43
N LYS A 217 9.23 11.32 1.56
CA LYS A 217 9.98 11.61 2.78
C LYS A 217 10.98 10.50 3.01
N THR A 218 12.20 10.88 3.35
CA THR A 218 13.26 9.91 3.68
C THR A 218 13.35 9.77 5.19
N TYR A 219 13.34 8.54 5.67
CA TYR A 219 13.51 8.19 7.08
C TYR A 219 14.66 7.20 7.24
N ARG A 220 15.42 7.33 8.33
CA ARG A 220 16.38 6.32 8.76
C ARG A 220 15.71 5.38 9.75
N LEU A 221 15.99 4.09 9.59
CA LEU A 221 15.55 3.02 10.48
C LEU A 221 16.66 2.64 11.46
N ALA A 222 16.31 1.97 12.56
CA ALA A 222 17.28 1.61 13.59
C ALA A 222 18.34 0.63 13.09
N GLY A 223 17.98 -0.24 12.14
CA GLY A 223 18.92 -1.11 11.42
C GLY A 223 19.89 -0.38 10.47
N GLY A 224 19.75 0.94 10.31
CA GLY A 224 20.61 1.79 9.48
C GLY A 224 20.15 1.93 8.02
N GLU A 225 19.10 1.23 7.60
CA GLU A 225 18.51 1.39 6.27
C GLU A 225 17.73 2.71 6.17
N HIS A 226 17.63 3.24 4.95
CA HIS A 226 16.78 4.39 4.64
C HIS A 226 15.56 3.95 3.83
N ILE A 227 14.38 4.44 4.20
CA ILE A 227 13.15 4.26 3.43
C ILE A 227 12.69 5.62 2.90
N THR A 228 12.19 5.62 1.66
CA THR A 228 11.66 6.83 1.01
C THR A 228 10.20 6.59 0.70
N VAL A 229 9.29 7.20 1.48
CA VAL A 229 7.86 6.88 1.48
C VAL A 229 6.98 8.14 1.39
N PRO A 230 5.73 8.04 0.89
CA PRO A 230 4.82 9.17 0.82
C PRO A 230 4.25 9.61 2.18
N GLU A 231 4.04 8.67 3.10
CA GLU A 231 3.40 8.91 4.39
C GLU A 231 4.33 9.52 5.43
N ASP A 232 3.74 10.19 6.42
CA ASP A 232 4.44 10.61 7.63
C ASP A 232 4.60 9.44 8.61
N PHE A 233 5.81 9.28 9.14
CA PHE A 233 6.07 8.40 10.28
C PHE A 233 6.56 9.18 11.49
N GLU A 234 6.02 8.79 12.66
CA GLU A 234 6.51 9.21 13.96
C GLU A 234 7.80 8.45 14.31
N ILE A 235 8.68 9.07 15.10
CA ILE A 235 9.88 8.39 15.59
C ILE A 235 9.44 7.27 16.55
N GLY A 236 9.99 6.08 16.36
CA GLY A 236 9.61 4.84 17.03
C GLY A 236 8.51 4.07 16.31
N HIS A 237 7.96 4.56 15.20
CA HIS A 237 6.93 3.85 14.45
C HIS A 237 7.47 2.51 13.90
N PRO A 238 6.82 1.37 14.20
CA PRO A 238 7.27 0.07 13.74
C PRO A 238 6.97 -0.14 12.26
N VAL A 239 7.94 -0.68 11.54
CA VAL A 239 7.85 -1.03 10.12
C VAL A 239 8.25 -2.48 9.91
N LEU A 240 7.68 -3.11 8.88
CA LEU A 240 7.98 -4.47 8.47
C LEU A 240 8.61 -4.47 7.08
N LEU A 241 9.88 -4.89 7.00
CA LEU A 241 10.64 -4.96 5.75
C LEU A 241 10.69 -6.41 5.26
N PRO A 242 10.15 -6.74 4.08
CA PRO A 242 10.25 -8.09 3.54
C PRO A 242 11.70 -8.38 3.12
N ARG A 243 12.24 -9.51 3.59
CA ARG A 243 13.58 -9.98 3.31
C ARG A 243 13.58 -11.42 2.82
N VAL A 244 14.61 -11.77 2.07
CA VAL A 244 14.85 -13.12 1.57
C VAL A 244 16.17 -13.65 2.11
N HIS A 245 16.21 -14.92 2.51
CA HIS A 245 17.46 -15.55 2.95
C HIS A 245 18.42 -15.79 1.77
N ASN A 246 17.87 -16.15 0.61
CA ASN A 246 18.59 -16.38 -0.64
C ASN A 246 17.87 -15.70 -1.81
N SER A 247 18.43 -14.60 -2.32
CA SER A 247 17.82 -13.82 -3.42
C SER A 247 17.72 -14.63 -4.71
N THR A 248 18.78 -15.36 -5.09
CA THR A 248 18.81 -16.21 -6.28
C THR A 248 17.68 -17.23 -6.28
N LEU A 249 17.49 -17.93 -5.16
CA LEU A 249 16.41 -18.91 -5.01
C LEU A 249 15.03 -18.24 -5.11
N PHE A 250 14.84 -17.09 -4.46
CA PHE A 250 13.55 -16.40 -4.50
C PHE A 250 13.21 -15.90 -5.91
N VAL A 251 14.21 -15.41 -6.64
CA VAL A 251 14.09 -15.02 -8.05
C VAL A 251 13.68 -16.23 -8.88
N GLU A 252 14.41 -17.34 -8.78
CA GLU A 252 14.12 -18.58 -9.52
C GLU A 252 12.71 -19.09 -9.24
N GLN A 253 12.32 -19.16 -7.96
CA GLN A 253 10.97 -19.56 -7.53
C GLN A 253 9.91 -18.64 -8.15
N SER A 254 10.11 -17.32 -8.08
CA SER A 254 9.15 -16.35 -8.64
C SER A 254 9.04 -16.39 -10.16
N GLU A 255 10.13 -16.67 -10.88
CA GLU A 255 10.14 -16.73 -12.36
C GLU A 255 9.54 -18.05 -12.88
N ASN A 256 9.68 -19.12 -12.11
CA ASN A 256 9.20 -20.46 -12.46
C ASN A 256 7.83 -20.79 -11.85
N HIS A 257 7.27 -19.92 -11.01
CA HIS A 257 5.96 -20.10 -10.41
C HIS A 257 4.89 -20.36 -11.48
N GLN A 258 4.07 -21.38 -11.26
CA GLN A 258 2.91 -21.67 -12.07
C GLN A 258 1.67 -21.31 -11.25
N GLU A 259 0.89 -20.38 -11.77
CA GLU A 259 -0.30 -19.91 -11.07
C GLU A 259 -1.34 -21.01 -10.94
N ASP A 260 -1.88 -21.17 -9.74
CA ASP A 260 -3.08 -21.93 -9.49
C ASP A 260 -4.20 -20.98 -9.09
N GLU A 261 -5.13 -20.77 -10.02
CA GLU A 261 -6.31 -19.93 -9.84
C GLU A 261 -7.19 -20.39 -8.67
N ASN A 262 -7.10 -21.66 -8.25
CA ASN A 262 -7.89 -22.22 -7.16
C ASN A 262 -7.19 -22.17 -5.80
N ALA A 263 -5.86 -22.27 -5.74
CA ALA A 263 -5.10 -22.45 -4.50
C ALA A 263 -4.88 -21.17 -3.65
N GLY A 264 -5.59 -20.06 -3.90
CA GLY A 264 -5.47 -18.86 -3.05
C GLY A 264 -4.04 -18.30 -2.96
N LEU A 265 -3.63 -17.91 -1.74
CA LEU A 265 -2.25 -17.49 -1.45
C LEU A 265 -1.38 -18.68 -0.99
N GLU A 266 -2.02 -19.80 -0.65
CA GLU A 266 -1.38 -21.06 -0.26
C GLU A 266 -0.49 -21.62 -1.38
N GLN A 267 -0.73 -21.24 -2.64
CA GLN A 267 0.17 -21.54 -3.76
C GLN A 267 1.61 -21.03 -3.57
N TYR A 268 1.84 -20.06 -2.66
CA TYR A 268 3.15 -19.49 -2.39
C TYR A 268 3.86 -20.11 -1.18
N ASP A 269 3.29 -21.13 -0.53
CA ASP A 269 3.86 -21.74 0.69
C ASP A 269 5.30 -22.28 0.51
N TYR A 270 5.66 -22.69 -0.72
CA TYR A 270 7.03 -23.14 -1.02
C TYR A 270 8.05 -21.98 -1.03
N MET A 271 7.59 -20.74 -1.26
CA MET A 271 8.42 -19.53 -1.28
C MET A 271 8.60 -18.95 0.14
N THR A 272 7.62 -19.15 1.03
CA THR A 272 7.62 -18.53 2.37
C THR A 272 8.78 -19.01 3.25
N HIS A 273 9.30 -20.22 3.01
CA HIS A 273 10.47 -20.74 3.72
C HIS A 273 11.75 -19.93 3.49
N ASN A 274 11.83 -19.22 2.37
CA ASN A 274 12.96 -18.36 2.02
C ASN A 274 12.69 -16.87 2.32
N LEU A 275 11.52 -16.55 2.88
CA LEU A 275 11.05 -15.19 3.11
C LEU A 275 10.79 -14.94 4.60
N TYR A 276 11.18 -13.76 5.08
CA TYR A 276 10.89 -13.29 6.43
C TYR A 276 10.64 -11.78 6.40
N TYR A 277 10.19 -11.21 7.53
CA TYR A 277 10.13 -9.77 7.69
C TYR A 277 11.04 -9.35 8.84
N ASP A 278 11.90 -8.36 8.58
CA ASP A 278 12.58 -7.63 9.64
C ASP A 278 11.59 -6.63 10.24
N GLU A 279 11.36 -6.73 11.54
CA GLU A 279 10.75 -5.64 12.30
C GLU A 279 11.86 -4.61 12.60
N ASP A 280 11.61 -3.38 12.19
CA ASP A 280 12.48 -2.23 12.49
C ASP A 280 11.60 -1.04 12.92
N HIS A 281 12.20 0.06 13.31
CA HIS A 281 11.48 1.28 13.67
C HIS A 281 12.18 2.53 13.16
N VAL A 282 11.38 3.55 12.90
CA VAL A 282 11.87 4.86 12.44
C VAL A 282 12.64 5.55 13.55
N VAL A 283 13.87 5.98 13.29
CA VAL A 283 14.72 6.68 14.28
C VAL A 283 14.99 8.14 13.92
N GLU A 284 14.85 8.52 12.66
CA GLU A 284 15.13 9.88 12.20
C GLU A 284 14.38 10.23 10.92
N PHE A 285 13.86 11.45 10.84
CA PHE A 285 13.41 12.06 9.59
C PHE A 285 14.59 12.77 8.92
N MET A 286 14.94 12.33 7.71
CA MET A 286 16.10 12.84 6.98
C MET A 286 15.78 13.98 6.01
N GLY A 287 14.49 14.22 5.72
CA GLY A 287 14.05 15.30 4.83
C GLY A 287 13.17 14.83 3.68
N LEU A 288 12.80 15.79 2.82
CA LEU A 288 12.06 15.52 1.60
C LEU A 288 13.02 14.99 0.51
N SER A 289 12.59 13.94 -0.18
CA SER A 289 13.23 13.46 -1.40
C SER A 289 12.75 14.35 -2.56
N ILE A 290 13.70 14.98 -3.26
CA ILE A 290 13.47 15.93 -4.36
C ILE A 290 13.53 15.19 -5.70
#